data_AF-A0A7C5JMX5-F1
#
_entry.id   AF-A0A7C5JMX5-F1
#
_cell.length_a   1.000
_cell.length_b   1.000
_cell.length_c   1.000
_cell.angle_alpha   90.00
_cell.angle_beta   90.00
_cell.angle_gamma   90.00
#
_symmetry.space_group_name_H-M   'P 1'
#
loop_
_entity.id
_entity.type
_entity.pdbx_description
1 polymer ?
#
loop_
_entity_poly.entity_id
_entity_poly.type
_entity_poly.pdbx_seq_one_letter_code
_entity_poly.pdbx_strand_id
1 'polypeptide(L)' 'LLRIDNKVYGICRVTGKLISKERLKAVPHATLSIEAKQQMAKK' A
#
# COMPACT_ATOMS: atom_id res chain seq x y z
N LEU A 1 -9.83 -4.32 -10.65
CA LEU A 1 -10.73 -3.18 -10.39
C LEU A 1 -11.32 -3.15 -8.98
N LEU A 2 -11.56 -4.30 -8.32
CA LEU A 2 -12.21 -4.38 -7.01
C LEU A 2 -11.71 -3.40 -5.92
N ARG A 3 -10.42 -3.07 -5.90
CA ARG A 3 -9.83 -2.18 -4.88
C ARG A 3 -10.16 -0.71 -5.07
N ILE A 4 -10.35 -0.27 -6.32
CA ILE A 4 -10.74 1.11 -6.64
C ILE A 4 -12.22 1.29 -6.30
N ASP A 5 -13.04 0.29 -6.63
CA ASP A 5 -14.47 0.24 -6.32
C ASP A 5 -14.73 0.31 -4.80
N ASN A 6 -13.99 -0.51 -4.04
CA ASN A 6 -14.06 -0.51 -2.57
C ASN A 6 -13.35 0.69 -1.91
N LYS A 7 -12.82 1.66 -2.66
CA LYS A 7 -12.05 2.82 -2.15
C LYS A 7 -10.86 2.46 -1.23
N VAL A 8 -10.40 1.22 -1.26
CA VAL A 8 -9.23 0.72 -0.51
C VAL A 8 -7.93 0.83 -1.31
N TYR A 9 -8.00 1.43 -2.50
CA TYR A 9 -6.82 1.74 -3.30
C TYR A 9 -5.98 2.80 -2.59
N GLY A 10 -4.71 2.48 -2.34
CA GLY A 10 -3.84 3.36 -1.56
C GLY A 10 -3.97 3.22 -0.05
N ILE A 11 -4.65 2.20 0.46
CA ILE A 11 -4.60 1.84 1.89
C ILE A 11 -3.73 0.59 2.08
N CYS A 12 -2.84 0.63 3.07
CA CYS A 12 -2.00 -0.50 3.41
C CYS A 12 -2.81 -1.62 4.06
N ARG A 13 -2.65 -2.84 3.53
CA ARG A 13 -3.34 -4.02 4.07
C ARG A 13 -2.96 -4.38 5.51
N VAL A 14 -1.76 -4.00 5.96
CA VAL A 14 -1.21 -4.39 7.27
C VAL A 14 -1.42 -3.28 8.30
N THR A 15 -1.12 -2.04 7.93
CA THR A 15 -1.14 -0.91 8.89
C THR A 15 -2.40 -0.07 8.81
N GLY A 16 -3.26 -0.26 7.80
CA GLY A 16 -4.43 0.60 7.57
C GLY A 16 -4.09 2.05 7.23
N LYS A 17 -2.80 2.39 7.06
CA LYS A 17 -2.34 3.74 6.73
C LYS A 17 -2.50 4.05 5.23
N LEU A 18 -2.64 5.33 4.91
CA LEU A 18 -2.58 5.84 3.54
C LEU A 18 -1.18 5.64 2.94
N ILE A 19 -1.13 5.08 1.73
CA ILE A 19 0.07 4.89 0.92
C ILE A 19 0.30 6.19 0.13
N SER A 20 1.49 6.77 0.24
CA SER A 20 1.84 8.01 -0.46
C SER A 20 1.65 7.91 -1.97
N LYS A 21 1.13 8.98 -2.58
CA LYS A 21 0.84 9.06 -4.03
C LYS A 21 2.07 8.75 -4.90
N GLU A 22 3.24 9.18 -4.46
CA GLU A 22 4.52 8.92 -5.14
C GLU A 22 4.82 7.41 -5.25
N ARG A 23 4.44 6.64 -4.23
CA ARG A 23 4.63 5.19 -4.19
C ARG A 23 3.67 4.48 -5.15
N LEU A 24 2.42 4.95 -5.22
CA LEU A 24 1.42 4.42 -6.15
C LEU A 24 1.77 4.74 -7.61
N LYS A 25 2.44 5.88 -7.86
CA LYS A 25 2.99 6.22 -9.19
C LYS A 25 4.17 5.31 -9.57
N ALA A 26 5.07 5.06 -8.63
CA ALA A 26 6.23 4.20 -8.86
C ALA A 26 5.86 2.71 -8.99
N VAL A 27 4.91 2.23 -8.18
CA VAL A 27 4.44 0.85 -8.20
C VAL A 27 2.91 0.83 -7.99
N PRO A 28 2.11 0.81 -9.06
CA PRO A 28 0.64 0.88 -8.97
C PRO A 28 0.00 -0.37 -8.36
N HIS A 29 0.74 -1.48 -8.30
CA HIS A 29 0.28 -2.74 -7.69
C HIS A 29 0.58 -2.81 -6.19
N ALA A 30 1.23 -1.80 -5.61
CA ALA A 30 1.66 -1.83 -4.22
C ALA A 30 0.46 -1.90 -3.25
N THR A 31 0.45 -2.94 -2.43
CA THR A 31 -0.56 -3.19 -1.37
C THR A 31 -0.06 -2.81 0.03
N LEU A 32 1.25 -2.56 0.16
CA LEU A 32 1.94 -2.36 1.42
C LEU A 32 2.60 -0.97 1.47
N SER A 33 2.46 -0.29 2.61
CA SER A 33 3.24 0.90 2.92
C SER A 33 4.72 0.57 3.12
N ILE A 34 5.58 1.59 3.03
CA ILE A 34 7.04 1.46 3.21
C ILE A 34 7.37 0.84 4.57
N GLU A 35 6.72 1.29 5.63
CA GLU A 35 6.86 0.74 6.98
C GLU A 35 6.53 -0.76 7.04
N ALA A 36 5.41 -1.18 6.43
CA ALA A 36 4.99 -2.58 6.42
C ALA A 36 5.96 -3.46 5.61
N LYS A 37 6.48 -2.94 4.48
CA LYS A 37 7.50 -3.64 3.69
C LYS A 37 8.81 -3.76 4.47
N GLN A 38 9.22 -2.72 5.19
CA GLN A 38 10.42 -2.74 6.02
C GLN A 38 10.27 -3.70 7.21
N GLN A 39 9.08 -3.81 7.82
CA GLN A 39 8.78 -4.79 8.86
C GLN A 39 8.81 -6.22 8.33
N MET A 40 8.27 -6.48 7.13
CA MET A 40 8.34 -7.81 6.50
C MET A 40 9.77 -8.21 6.10
N ALA A 41 10.58 -7.27 5.62
CA ALA A 41 11.95 -7.55 5.19
C ALA A 41 12.95 -7.73 6.35
N LYS A 42 12.59 -7.30 7.56
CA LYS A 42 13.41 -7.45 8.77
C LYS A 42 13.14 -8.76 9.53
N LYS A 43 12.44 -9.71 8.92
CA LYS A 43 12.14 -11.01 9.52
C LYS A 43 12.91 -12.13 8.83
#